data_AF-A0A840Q8T8-F1
#
_entry.id   AF-A0A840Q8T8-F1
#
_cell.length_a   1.000
_cell.length_b   1.000
_cell.length_c   1.000
_cell.angle_alpha   90.00
_cell.angle_beta   90.00
_cell.angle_gamma   90.00
#
_symmetry.space_group_name_H-M   'P 1'
#
loop_
_entity.id
_entity.type
_entity.pdbx_description
1 polymer ?
#
loop_
_entity_poly.entity_id
_entity_poly.type
_entity_poly.pdbx_seq_one_letter_code
_entity_poly.pdbx_strand_id
1 'polypeptide(L)' 'MADRRRRPGLDHRPTRAAGDVLVVPLVLGAVYALLRWAEPQMPPWLTRILLGSNTPPTYPPTE' A
#
# COMPACT_ATOMS: atom_id res chain seq x y z
N MET A 1 51.80 13.45 -24.07
CA MET A 1 50.78 12.38 -24.21
C MET A 1 49.96 12.34 -22.95
N ALA A 2 48.94 13.19 -22.87
CA ALA A 2 48.07 13.29 -21.72
C ALA A 2 46.62 13.08 -22.16
N ASP A 3 45.89 12.49 -21.23
CA ASP A 3 44.45 12.54 -21.08
C ASP A 3 43.57 11.54 -21.87
N ARG A 4 43.10 10.54 -21.12
CA ARG A 4 41.89 9.78 -21.40
C ARG A 4 41.11 9.55 -20.10
N ARG A 5 41.09 10.53 -19.20
CA ARG A 5 40.22 10.51 -18.01
C ARG A 5 38.79 10.89 -18.41
N ARG A 6 38.09 10.01 -19.12
CA ARG A 6 36.62 10.03 -19.16
C ARG A 6 36.11 8.61 -19.20
N ARG A 7 35.69 8.10 -18.04
CA ARG A 7 34.60 7.14 -18.01
C ARG A 7 33.45 7.69 -17.17
N PRO A 8 32.20 7.52 -17.64
CA PRO A 8 31.07 8.30 -17.18
C PRO A 8 30.48 7.70 -15.89
N GLY A 9 30.03 8.61 -15.03
CA GLY A 9 28.92 8.50 -14.09
C GLY A 9 28.47 7.12 -13.63
N LEU A 10 28.80 6.80 -12.39
CA LEU A 10 28.00 5.90 -11.55
C LEU A 10 27.41 6.73 -10.40
N ASP A 11 26.63 7.75 -10.75
CA ASP A 11 25.82 8.54 -9.80
C ASP A 11 24.58 7.76 -9.34
N HIS A 12 24.71 6.48 -9.05
CA HIS A 12 23.70 5.74 -8.31
C HIS A 12 23.93 6.13 -6.86
N ARG A 13 23.40 7.28 -6.44
CA ARG A 13 23.23 7.53 -5.02
C ARG A 13 22.26 6.45 -4.54
N PRO A 14 22.73 5.43 -3.81
CA PRO A 14 21.90 4.27 -3.46
C PRO A 14 20.65 4.68 -2.67
N THR A 15 20.71 5.84 -2.03
CA THR A 15 19.64 6.49 -1.29
C THR A 15 18.44 6.92 -2.15
N ARG A 16 18.63 7.27 -3.44
CA ARG A 16 17.52 7.67 -4.32
C ARG A 16 16.70 6.45 -4.78
N ALA A 17 17.38 5.36 -5.11
CA ALA A 17 16.74 4.08 -5.42
C ALA A 17 16.08 3.45 -4.18
N ALA A 18 16.73 3.55 -3.01
CA ALA A 18 16.14 3.11 -1.75
C ALA A 18 14.89 3.90 -1.38
N GLY A 19 14.88 5.22 -1.66
CA GLY A 19 13.71 6.07 -1.47
C GLY A 19 12.49 5.55 -2.26
N ASP A 20 12.66 5.28 -3.56
CA ASP A 20 11.58 4.79 -4.43
C ASP A 20 10.99 3.46 -3.97
N VAL A 21 11.85 2.53 -3.51
CA VAL A 21 11.42 1.21 -3.02
C VAL A 21 10.62 1.32 -1.71
N LEU A 22 10.89 2.32 -0.88
CA LEU A 22 10.22 2.51 0.40
C LEU A 22 8.90 3.29 0.29
N VAL A 23 8.66 4.02 -0.80
CA VAL A 23 7.40 4.77 -0.97
C VAL A 23 6.20 3.84 -0.91
N VAL A 24 6.23 2.74 -1.66
CA VAL A 24 5.09 1.82 -1.76
C VAL A 24 4.69 1.22 -0.39
N PRO A 25 5.58 0.55 0.37
CA PRO A 25 5.23 0.00 1.67
C PRO A 25 4.85 1.08 2.70
N LEU A 26 5.46 2.28 2.62
CA LEU A 26 5.12 3.39 3.51
C LEU A 26 3.70 3.90 3.25
N VAL A 27 3.36 4.11 1.97
CA VAL A 27 2.01 4.50 1.56
C VAL A 27 1.00 3.42 1.95
N LEU A 28 1.31 2.14 1.70
CA LEU A 28 0.43 1.04 2.08
C LEU A 28 0.19 1.00 3.60
N GLY A 29 1.25 1.15 4.39
CA GLY A 29 1.16 1.18 5.85
C GLY A 29 0.33 2.36 6.36
N ALA A 30 0.53 3.55 5.79
CA ALA A 30 -0.25 4.74 6.13
C ALA A 30 -1.73 4.59 5.77
N VAL A 31 -2.01 4.12 4.54
CA VAL A 31 -3.38 3.87 4.07
C VAL A 31 -4.06 2.82 4.94
N TYR A 32 -3.37 1.72 5.26
CA TYR A 32 -3.90 0.67 6.13
C TYR A 32 -4.18 1.19 7.54
N ALA A 33 -3.26 1.92 8.16
CA ALA A 33 -3.45 2.49 9.49
C ALA A 33 -4.65 3.45 9.52
N LEU A 34 -4.80 4.28 8.48
CA LEU A 34 -5.93 5.19 8.33
C LEU A 34 -7.25 4.43 8.16
N LEU A 35 -7.30 3.41 7.30
CA LEU A 35 -8.48 2.58 7.14
C LEU A 35 -8.83 1.83 8.42
N ARG A 36 -7.83 1.28 9.13
CA ARG A 36 -8.03 0.54 10.37
C ARG A 36 -8.55 1.42 11.50
N TRP A 37 -8.11 2.67 11.55
CA TRP A 37 -8.64 3.66 12.47
C TRP A 37 -10.06 4.12 12.10
N ALA A 38 -10.35 4.20 10.80
CA ALA A 38 -11.68 4.52 10.30
C ALA A 38 -12.67 3.35 10.47
N GLU A 39 -12.22 2.10 10.46
CA GLU A 39 -13.03 0.88 10.59
C GLU A 39 -14.00 0.89 11.79
N PRO A 40 -13.58 1.20 13.04
CA PRO A 40 -14.51 1.31 14.17
C PRO A 40 -15.49 2.48 14.04
N GLN A 41 -15.22 3.46 13.17
CA GLN A 41 -16.12 4.58 12.89
C GLN A 41 -16.96 4.37 11.63
N MET A 42 -16.79 3.25 10.90
CA MET A 42 -17.52 3.04 9.64
C MET A 42 -18.99 2.72 9.93
N PRO A 43 -19.93 3.58 9.48
CA PRO A 43 -21.34 3.32 9.66
C PRO A 43 -21.81 2.15 8.76
N PRO A 44 -22.84 1.40 9.17
CA PRO A 44 -23.28 0.16 8.50
C PRO A 44 -23.64 0.31 7.01
N TRP A 45 -23.94 1.52 6.55
CA TRP A 45 -24.24 1.79 5.14
C TRP A 45 -22.97 1.85 4.27
N LEU A 46 -21.84 2.27 4.84
CA LEU A 46 -20.56 2.39 4.12
C LEU A 46 -19.93 1.00 3.91
N THR A 47 -20.00 0.12 4.91
CA THR A 47 -19.64 -1.30 4.78
C THR A 47 -20.52 -2.02 3.76
N ARG A 48 -21.80 -1.69 3.67
CA ARG A 48 -22.71 -2.22 2.63
C ARG A 48 -22.33 -1.82 1.21
N ILE A 49 -21.83 -0.59 1.00
CA ILE A 49 -21.36 -0.10 -0.31
C ILE A 49 -19.98 -0.69 -0.67
N LEU A 50 -19.05 -0.76 0.30
CA LEU A 50 -17.66 -1.20 0.07
C LEU A 50 -17.52 -2.71 -0.10
N LEU A 51 -18.20 -3.52 0.72
CA LEU A 51 -18.09 -4.98 0.66
C LEU A 51 -19.18 -5.63 -0.20
N GLY A 52 -20.19 -4.86 -0.63
CA GLY A 52 -21.35 -5.37 -1.34
C GLY A 52 -22.12 -6.36 -0.46
N SER A 53 -23.13 -5.88 0.27
CA SER A 53 -24.08 -6.74 0.99
C SER A 53 -23.41 -7.90 1.74
N ASN A 54 -22.55 -7.59 2.72
CA ASN A 54 -22.01 -8.58 3.66
C ASN A 54 -23.10 -9.04 4.65
N THR A 55 -24.27 -9.42 4.12
CA THR A 55 -25.31 -10.12 4.86
C THR A 55 -24.81 -11.54 5.04
N PRO A 56 -24.60 -12.01 6.28
CA PRO A 56 -24.13 -13.36 6.52
C PRO A 56 -25.07 -14.37 5.85
N PRO A 57 -24.57 -15.36 5.10
CA PRO A 57 -25.42 -16.39 4.52
C PRO A 57 -26.11 -17.16 5.65
N THR A 58 -27.44 -17.16 5.65
CA THR A 58 -28.22 -18.01 6.54
C THR A 58 -28.23 -19.41 5.97
N TYR A 59 -27.42 -20.29 6.54
CA TYR A 59 -27.49 -21.71 6.22
C TYR A 59 -28.68 -22.33 6.95
N PRO A 60 -29.58 -23.06 6.24
CA PRO A 60 -30.58 -23.87 6.92
C PRO A 60 -29.89 -24.97 7.74
N PRO A 61 -30.49 -25.42 8.87
CA PRO A 61 -30.00 -26.58 9.59
C PRO A 61 -29.98 -27.79 8.65
N THR A 62 -28.87 -28.52 8.61
CA THR A 62 -28.81 -29.82 7.95
C THR A 62 -29.58 -30.81 8.83
N GLU A 63 -30.74 -31.29 8.37
CA GLU A 63 -31.44 -32.46 8.95
C GLU A 63 -30.66 -33.76 8.70
#